data_AF-A0A542YRF8-F1
#
_entry.id   AF-A0A542YRF8-F1
#
_cell.length_a   1.000
_cell.length_b   1.000
_cell.length_c   1.000
_cell.angle_alpha   90.00
_cell.angle_beta   90.00
_cell.angle_gamma   90.00
#
_symmetry.space_group_name_H-M   'P 1'
#
loop_
_entity.id
_entity.type
_entity.pdbx_description
1 polymer ?
#
loop_
_entity_poly.entity_id
_entity_poly.type
_entity_poly.pdbx_seq_one_letter_code
_entity_poly.pdbx_strand_id
1 'polypeptide(L)'
;MSVLLHLCRTCGHRATSHDGGDRGYSGCRCCRGPGDLDPNPLLVDTFTSPGGRPEPLYRPGSVWNAGTMHKLTLCGCSACATRYAELSSGVDSATG
;
A
#
# COMPACT_ATOMS: atom_id res chain seq x y z
N MET A 1 -3.85 -8.42 4.67
CA MET A 1 -3.66 -8.38 3.23
C MET A 1 -2.45 -7.54 3.09
N SER A 2 -1.32 -8.10 2.70
CA SER A 2 -0.18 -7.21 2.53
C SER A 2 -0.54 -6.17 1.46
N VAL A 3 -0.21 -4.92 1.69
CA VAL A 3 -0.41 -3.80 0.75
C VAL A 3 0.95 -3.31 0.30
N LEU A 4 1.02 -2.80 -0.93
CA LEU A 4 2.20 -2.11 -1.42
C LEU A 4 2.05 -0.62 -1.11
N LEU A 5 2.97 -0.09 -0.30
CA LEU A 5 2.99 1.32 0.11
C LEU A 5 4.36 1.94 -0.21
N HIS A 6 4.37 3.22 -0.53
CA HIS A 6 5.61 3.97 -0.69
C HIS A 6 6.05 4.58 0.63
N LEU A 7 7.36 4.80 0.81
CA LEU A 7 7.88 5.58 1.93
C LEU A 7 8.26 6.98 1.47
N CYS A 8 7.86 8.00 2.21
CA CYS A 8 8.47 9.31 2.04
C CYS A 8 9.91 9.28 2.57
N ARG A 9 10.89 9.57 1.73
CA ARG A 9 12.31 9.56 2.08
C ARG A 9 12.69 10.66 3.08
N THR A 10 11.91 11.74 3.12
CA THR A 10 12.13 12.85 4.06
C THR A 10 11.72 12.50 5.49
N CYS A 11 10.64 11.75 5.68
CA CYS A 11 10.02 11.56 7.02
C CYS A 11 9.71 10.11 7.39
N GLY A 12 9.97 9.16 6.49
CA GLY A 12 9.70 7.73 6.68
C GLY A 12 8.21 7.33 6.70
N HIS A 13 7.28 8.24 6.40
CA HIS A 13 5.86 7.91 6.43
C HIS A 13 5.45 7.01 5.27
N ARG A 14 4.54 6.09 5.54
CA ARG A 14 3.91 5.25 4.52
C ARG A 14 2.83 6.04 3.79
N ALA A 15 2.97 6.16 2.48
CA ALA A 15 1.99 6.76 1.59
C ALA A 15 1.26 5.67 0.81
N THR A 16 -0.06 5.80 0.70
CA THR A 16 -0.87 4.87 -0.10
C THR A 16 -0.96 5.30 -1.56
N SER A 17 -0.67 6.56 -1.90
CA SER A 17 -0.62 7.09 -3.28
C SER A 17 0.44 8.19 -3.50
N HIS A 18 0.72 8.51 -4.77
CA HIS A 18 1.62 9.61 -5.17
C HIS A 18 0.91 10.97 -5.26
N ASP A 19 -0.43 10.99 -5.28
CA ASP A 19 -1.21 12.19 -5.56
C ASP A 19 -1.23 13.18 -4.36
N GLY A 20 -0.65 12.76 -3.23
CA GLY A 20 -0.67 13.52 -1.99
C GLY A 20 -2.07 13.60 -1.41
N GLY A 21 -2.19 14.26 -0.25
CA GLY A 21 -3.49 14.45 0.39
C GLY A 21 -4.11 13.15 0.91
N ASP A 22 -3.32 12.09 1.00
CA ASP A 22 -3.69 10.86 1.68
C ASP A 22 -4.08 11.20 3.13
N ARG A 23 -5.39 11.22 3.39
CA ARG A 23 -5.93 11.43 4.74
C ARG A 23 -5.99 10.12 5.53
N GLY A 24 -5.36 9.06 5.02
CA GLY A 24 -5.07 7.85 5.78
C GLY A 24 -4.28 8.16 7.05
N TYR A 25 -4.26 7.20 7.97
CA TYR A 25 -3.88 7.24 9.39
C TYR A 25 -2.71 8.16 9.86
N SER A 26 -1.86 8.70 9.00
CA SER A 26 -0.69 9.49 9.38
C SER A 26 -0.31 10.53 8.32
N GLY A 27 -1.10 11.60 8.21
CA GLY A 27 -0.77 12.74 7.35
C GLY A 27 0.42 13.57 7.89
N CYS A 28 1.64 13.32 7.40
CA CYS A 28 2.78 14.22 7.60
C CYS A 28 2.54 15.56 6.89
N ARG A 29 3.04 16.68 7.44
CA ARG A 29 3.03 18.00 6.78
C ARG A 29 3.69 17.97 5.39
N CYS A 30 4.72 17.14 5.23
CA CYS A 30 5.45 16.87 4.01
C CYS A 30 4.65 16.07 2.95
N CYS A 31 3.69 15.26 3.38
CA CYS A 31 2.86 14.38 2.53
C CYS A 31 1.49 15.01 2.20
N ARG A 32 1.29 16.30 2.52
CA ARG A 32 0.09 17.04 2.09
C ARG A 32 0.10 17.37 0.60
N GLY A 33 1.23 17.17 -0.08
CA GLY A 33 1.37 17.15 -1.54
C GLY A 33 2.06 15.85 -1.99
N PRO A 34 2.61 15.78 -3.20
CA PRO A 34 3.18 14.53 -3.74
C PRO A 34 4.37 13.99 -2.92
N GLY A 35 5.09 14.85 -2.20
CA GLY A 35 6.24 14.46 -1.37
C GLY A 35 7.44 13.91 -2.15
N ASP A 36 8.50 13.52 -1.45
CA ASP A 36 9.63 12.75 -1.99
C ASP A 36 9.44 11.27 -1.63
N LEU A 37 8.67 10.56 -2.45
CA LEU A 37 8.35 9.15 -2.24
C LEU A 37 9.44 8.26 -2.86
N ASP A 38 9.85 7.25 -2.11
CA ASP A 38 10.70 6.19 -2.63
C ASP A 38 9.97 5.48 -3.77
N PRO A 39 10.55 5.41 -4.99
CA PRO A 39 9.92 4.73 -6.11
C PRO A 39 9.74 3.23 -5.87
N ASN A 40 10.47 2.63 -4.92
CA ASN A 40 10.36 1.22 -4.59
C ASN A 40 9.26 1.02 -3.53
N PRO A 41 8.15 0.34 -3.87
CA PRO A 41 7.11 0.06 -2.89
C PRO A 41 7.56 -1.00 -1.90
N LEU A 42 7.11 -0.86 -0.66
CA LEU A 42 7.29 -1.83 0.40
C LEU A 42 6.06 -2.70 0.56
N LEU A 43 6.29 -3.98 0.79
CA LEU A 43 5.25 -4.90 1.25
C LEU A 43 4.98 -4.63 2.73
N VAL A 44 3.73 -4.31 3.07
CA VAL A 44 3.30 -4.05 4.44
C VAL A 44 2.17 -4.99 4.78
N ASP A 45 2.41 -5.87 5.75
CA ASP A 45 1.39 -6.80 6.22
C ASP A 45 0.23 -6.07 6.88
N THR A 46 -0.98 -6.54 6.60
CA THR A 46 -2.20 -6.06 7.26
C THR A 46 -3.07 -7.25 7.65
N PHE A 47 -4.03 -7.00 8.54
CA PHE A 47 -4.82 -8.04 9.18
C PHE A 47 -6.28 -7.60 9.26
N THR A 48 -7.22 -8.55 9.10
CA THR A 48 -8.65 -8.26 9.19
C THR A 48 -9.01 -7.70 10.57
N SER A 49 -10.01 -6.84 10.63
CA SER A 49 -10.63 -6.43 11.89
C SER A 49 -12.16 -6.61 11.82
N PRO A 50 -12.80 -7.25 12.82
CA PRO A 50 -12.17 -7.96 13.94
C PRO A 50 -11.52 -9.29 13.51
N GLY A 51 -10.62 -9.84 14.32
CA GLY A 51 -10.14 -11.23 14.18
C GLY A 51 -8.69 -11.41 13.69
N GLY A 52 -8.00 -10.35 13.28
CA GLY A 52 -6.55 -10.33 13.10
C GLY A 52 -6.01 -11.34 12.08
N ARG A 53 -6.83 -11.81 11.13
CA ARG A 53 -6.39 -12.81 10.15
C ARG A 53 -5.50 -12.12 9.11
N PRO A 54 -4.40 -12.75 8.69
CA PRO A 54 -3.67 -12.26 7.53
C PRO A 54 -4.66 -12.23 6.38
N GLU A 55 -4.72 -11.09 5.74
CA GLU A 55 -5.50 -11.00 4.52
C GLU A 55 -4.51 -11.23 3.30
N PRO A 56 -4.92 -11.54 2.04
CA PRO A 56 -4.06 -11.72 0.84
C PRO A 56 -3.36 -10.46 0.23
N LEU A 57 -2.70 -10.49 -0.93
CA LEU A 57 -2.09 -9.26 -1.48
C LEU A 57 -3.14 -8.39 -2.22
N TYR A 58 -3.32 -7.11 -1.83
CA TYR A 58 -4.21 -6.20 -2.58
C TYR A 58 -3.57 -5.75 -3.90
N ARG A 59 -4.40 -5.67 -4.95
CA ARG A 59 -3.96 -5.20 -6.27
C ARG A 59 -3.62 -3.69 -6.23
N PRO A 60 -2.52 -3.24 -6.86
CA PRO A 60 -2.27 -1.82 -7.12
C PRO A 60 -3.46 -1.13 -7.78
N GLY A 61 -3.75 0.12 -7.38
CA GLY A 61 -4.90 0.88 -7.89
C GLY A 61 -6.27 0.48 -7.31
N SER A 62 -6.35 -0.58 -6.50
CA SER A 62 -7.62 -1.01 -5.90
C SER A 62 -7.99 -0.15 -4.68
N VAL A 63 -9.27 -0.18 -4.33
CA VAL A 63 -9.77 0.47 -3.11
C VAL A 63 -9.52 -0.47 -1.92
N TRP A 64 -8.74 0.01 -0.95
CA TRP A 64 -8.52 -0.62 0.33
C TRP A 64 -9.51 -0.10 1.38
N ASN A 65 -9.93 -0.97 2.32
CA ASN A 65 -10.91 -0.68 3.36
C ASN A 65 -12.26 -0.15 2.81
N ALA A 66 -12.69 -0.68 1.67
CA ALA A 66 -13.96 -0.33 1.05
C ALA A 66 -15.13 -0.47 2.06
N GLY A 67 -16.03 0.51 2.07
CA GLY A 67 -17.17 0.54 3.00
C GLY A 67 -16.84 1.08 4.40
N THR A 68 -15.59 1.47 4.68
CA THR A 68 -15.22 2.10 5.96
C THR A 68 -14.93 3.60 5.79
N MET A 69 -14.86 4.32 6.92
CA MET A 69 -14.40 5.72 6.96
C MET A 69 -12.93 5.90 6.56
N HIS A 70 -12.14 4.82 6.58
CA HIS A 70 -10.72 4.82 6.21
C HIS A 70 -10.47 4.22 4.83
N LYS A 71 -11.47 4.29 3.92
CA LYS A 71 -11.31 3.85 2.53
C LYS A 71 -10.24 4.69 1.83
N LEU A 72 -9.33 4.04 1.11
CA LEU A 72 -8.22 4.66 0.38
C LEU A 72 -8.02 3.95 -0.95
N THR A 73 -7.54 4.65 -1.97
CA THR A 73 -7.14 4.03 -3.25
C THR A 73 -5.63 3.80 -3.21
N LEU A 74 -5.21 2.54 -3.37
CA LEU A 74 -3.80 2.17 -3.38
C LEU A 74 -3.11 2.69 -4.66
N CYS A 75 -1.82 2.95 -4.57
CA CYS A 75 -1.00 3.41 -5.68
C CYS A 75 -1.07 2.42 -6.85
N GLY A 76 -1.36 2.93 -8.04
CA GLY A 76 -1.45 2.16 -9.29
C GLY A 76 -0.23 2.33 -10.19
N CYS A 77 0.91 2.81 -9.68
CA CYS A 77 2.09 3.08 -10.49
C CYS A 77 2.72 1.79 -11.04
N SER A 78 3.58 1.93 -12.06
CA SER A 78 4.26 0.79 -12.69
C SER A 78 5.11 -0.02 -11.71
N ALA A 79 5.79 0.64 -10.77
CA ALA A 79 6.60 -0.04 -9.75
C ALA A 79 5.74 -0.94 -8.85
N CYS A 80 4.57 -0.46 -8.41
CA CYS A 80 3.59 -1.27 -7.66
C CYS A 80 3.06 -2.43 -8.50
N ALA A 81 2.75 -2.21 -9.77
CA ALA A 81 2.27 -3.26 -10.67
C ALA A 81 3.32 -4.37 -10.86
N THR A 82 4.58 -4.01 -11.13
CA THR A 82 5.68 -4.95 -11.26
C THR A 82 5.88 -5.74 -9.96
N ARG A 83 5.96 -5.05 -8.82
CA ARG A 83 6.20 -5.70 -7.53
C ARG A 83 5.05 -6.64 -7.13
N TYR A 84 3.82 -6.26 -7.44
CA TYR A 84 2.65 -7.12 -7.23
C TYR A 84 2.73 -8.40 -8.06
N ALA A 85 3.11 -8.30 -9.34
CA ALA A 85 3.25 -9.46 -10.22
C ALA A 85 4.33 -10.43 -9.71
N GLU A 86 5.49 -9.92 -9.27
CA GLU A 86 6.56 -10.73 -8.67
C GLU A 86 6.07 -11.50 -7.45
N LEU A 87 5.40 -10.81 -6.51
CA LEU A 87 4.92 -11.40 -5.27
C LEU A 87 3.77 -12.39 -5.51
N SER A 88 2.87 -12.09 -6.46
CA SER A 88 1.74 -12.96 -6.79
C SER A 88 2.21 -14.25 -7.46
N SER A 89 3.23 -14.16 -8.33
CA SER A 89 3.81 -15.35 -9.00
C SER A 89 4.62 -16.22 -8.02
N GLY A 90 5.20 -15.62 -6.98
CA GLY A 90 5.95 -16.34 -5.95
C GLY A 90 5.08 -17.09 -4.94
N VAL A 91 3.85 -16.62 -4.69
CA VAL A 91 2.90 -17.30 -3.78
C VAL A 91 2.46 -18.66 -4.35
N ASP A 92 2.36 -18.79 -5.67
CA ASP A 92 2.00 -20.08 -6.31
C ASP A 92 3.08 -21.15 -6.17
N SER A 93 4.33 -20.76 -5.87
CA SER A 93 5.47 -21.69 -5.75
C SER A 93 5.71 -22.24 -4.34
N ALA A 94 4.98 -21.74 -3.33
CA ALA A 94 5.20 -22.12 -1.92
C ALA A 94 4.24 -23.22 -1.41
N THR A 95 3.48 -23.88 -2.30
CA THR A 95 2.53 -24.96 -1.91
C THR A 95 2.55 -26.16 -2.87
N GLY A 96 3.65 -26.37 -3.60
CA GLY A 96 3.90 -27.56 -4.43
C GLY A 96 4.68 -28.64 -3.69
#